data_AF-A0A7V3QIY4-F1
#
_entry.id   AF-A0A7V3QIY4-F1
#
_cell.length_a   1.000
_cell.length_b   1.000
_cell.length_c   1.000
_cell.angle_alpha   90.00
_cell.angle_beta   90.00
_cell.angle_gamma   90.00
#
_symmetry.space_group_name_H-M   'P 1'
#
loop_
_entity.id
_entity.type
_entity.pdbx_description
1 polymer ?
#
loop_
_entity_poly.entity_id
_entity_poly.type
_entity_poly.pdbx_seq_one_letter_code
_entity_poly.pdbx_strand_id
1 'polypeptide(L)'
;MWDVLKDRYIPYEVVGKDAETGKLIVRFTFDRPSATTVHLAGQFNNWTAPPSQGTPGTDNVPIPMTRDPKTGYWTVEWKIKPGRWQYKYVIDGGVVWSEDQANPLKENDGFGGYNSVVILNE
;
A
#
# COMPACT_ATOMS: atom_id res chain seq x y z
N MET A 1 -7.18 -11.39 -23.28
CA MET A 1 -7.11 -9.93 -23.49
C MET A 1 -7.94 -9.16 -22.45
N TRP A 2 -9.04 -9.72 -21.95
CA TRP A 2 -9.86 -9.10 -20.89
C TRP A 2 -9.26 -9.23 -19.47
N ASP A 3 -8.55 -10.32 -19.19
CA ASP A 3 -7.91 -10.51 -17.86
C ASP A 3 -6.74 -9.54 -17.63
N VAL A 4 -5.97 -9.23 -18.69
CA VAL A 4 -4.84 -8.27 -18.64
C VAL A 4 -5.29 -6.84 -18.32
N LEU A 5 -6.56 -6.48 -18.56
CA LEU A 5 -7.10 -5.15 -18.27
C LEU A 5 -7.64 -5.04 -16.84
N LYS A 6 -8.08 -6.14 -16.22
CA LYS A 6 -8.54 -6.14 -14.81
C LYS A 6 -7.37 -5.97 -13.85
N ASP A 7 -6.24 -6.63 -14.12
CA ASP A 7 -5.02 -6.52 -13.30
C ASP A 7 -4.42 -5.11 -13.31
N ARG A 8 -4.82 -4.26 -14.27
CA ARG A 8 -4.37 -2.86 -14.37
C ARG A 8 -5.16 -1.88 -13.50
N TYR A 9 -6.28 -2.28 -12.89
CA TYR A 9 -7.19 -1.32 -12.25
C TYR A 9 -7.64 -1.70 -10.83
N ILE A 10 -7.09 -2.76 -10.25
CA ILE A 10 -7.38 -3.13 -8.86
C ILE A 10 -6.30 -2.50 -7.96
N PRO A 11 -6.58 -1.40 -7.24
CA PRO A 11 -5.58 -0.72 -6.41
C PRO A 11 -5.09 -1.61 -5.25
N TYR A 12 -5.97 -2.48 -4.77
CA TYR A 12 -5.67 -3.46 -3.74
C TYR A 12 -6.63 -4.66 -3.82
N GLU A 13 -6.18 -5.82 -3.34
CA GLU A 13 -6.96 -7.06 -3.30
C GLU A 13 -6.85 -7.71 -1.92
N VAL A 14 -7.97 -8.18 -1.35
CA VAL A 14 -7.93 -9.06 -0.17
C VAL A 14 -7.64 -10.48 -0.65
N VAL A 15 -6.49 -11.01 -0.26
CA VAL A 15 -5.98 -12.31 -0.75
C VAL A 15 -6.05 -13.41 0.29
N GLY A 16 -6.41 -13.07 1.51
CA GLY A 16 -6.59 -14.02 2.59
C GLY A 16 -6.93 -13.37 3.92
N LYS A 17 -7.02 -14.19 4.96
CA LYS A 17 -7.25 -13.77 6.35
C LYS A 17 -6.32 -14.58 7.24
N ASP A 18 -5.62 -13.90 8.12
CA ASP A 18 -4.80 -14.51 9.14
C ASP A 18 -5.72 -15.12 10.21
N ALA A 19 -5.66 -16.45 10.38
CA ALA A 19 -6.60 -17.18 11.24
C ALA A 19 -6.42 -16.87 12.74
N GLU A 20 -5.21 -16.46 13.15
CA GLU A 20 -4.89 -16.19 14.56
C GLU A 20 -5.30 -14.78 14.98
N THR A 21 -5.00 -13.80 14.13
CA THR A 21 -5.20 -12.37 14.44
C THR A 21 -6.49 -11.79 13.86
N GLY A 22 -7.13 -12.50 12.91
CA GLY A 22 -8.30 -12.02 12.17
C GLY A 22 -8.00 -10.89 11.18
N LYS A 23 -6.74 -10.48 11.03
CA LYS A 23 -6.32 -9.47 10.04
C LYS A 23 -6.51 -10.00 8.63
N LEU A 24 -6.94 -9.15 7.71
CA LEU A 24 -6.96 -9.46 6.28
C LEU A 24 -5.55 -9.33 5.72
N ILE A 25 -5.17 -10.24 4.82
CA ILE A 25 -3.95 -10.14 4.02
C ILE A 25 -4.35 -9.37 2.77
N VAL A 26 -3.80 -8.17 2.60
CA VAL A 26 -4.14 -7.25 1.52
C VAL A 26 -2.93 -7.07 0.62
N ARG A 27 -3.10 -7.37 -0.67
CA ARG A 27 -2.11 -7.10 -1.71
C ARG A 27 -2.32 -5.69 -2.24
N PHE A 28 -1.27 -4.88 -2.22
CA PHE A 28 -1.23 -3.57 -2.86
C PHE A 28 -0.35 -3.63 -4.10
N THR A 29 -0.76 -2.94 -5.16
CA THR A 29 -0.04 -2.90 -6.44
C THR A 29 0.15 -1.46 -6.89
N PHE A 30 1.35 -1.10 -7.34
CA PHE A 30 1.66 0.28 -7.75
C PHE A 30 2.53 0.33 -9.00
N ASP A 31 2.05 1.05 -10.02
CA ASP A 31 2.78 1.28 -11.27
C ASP A 31 3.69 2.51 -11.14
N ARG A 32 4.99 2.25 -10.94
CA ARG A 32 6.01 3.30 -10.89
C ARG A 32 7.34 2.79 -11.44
N PRO A 33 7.49 2.70 -12.77
CA PRO A 33 8.65 2.06 -13.38
C PRO A 33 9.94 2.83 -13.11
N SER A 34 9.88 4.15 -12.91
CA SER A 34 11.04 4.99 -12.63
C SER A 34 11.53 4.97 -11.18
N ALA A 35 10.78 4.38 -10.24
CA ALA A 35 11.18 4.32 -8.85
C ALA A 35 12.35 3.36 -8.64
N THR A 36 13.25 3.66 -7.70
CA THR A 36 14.30 2.75 -7.26
C THR A 36 13.85 1.96 -6.03
N THR A 37 13.07 2.58 -5.15
CA THR A 37 12.42 1.91 -4.02
C THR A 37 10.98 2.40 -3.85
N VAL A 38 10.11 1.53 -3.37
CA VAL A 38 8.74 1.89 -2.98
C VAL A 38 8.43 1.24 -1.65
N HIS A 39 7.82 2.01 -0.74
CA HIS A 39 7.24 1.52 0.49
C HIS A 39 5.76 1.86 0.54
N LEU A 40 4.99 1.00 1.18
CA LEU A 40 3.63 1.30 1.59
C LEU A 40 3.66 2.00 2.96
N ALA A 41 2.92 3.09 3.10
CA ALA A 41 2.73 3.77 4.37
C ALA A 41 1.26 4.13 4.57
N GLY A 42 0.74 3.97 5.77
CA GLY A 42 -0.64 4.29 6.07
C GLY A 42 -0.93 4.29 7.55
N GLN A 43 -2.19 4.55 7.91
CA GLN A 43 -2.61 4.57 9.31
C GLN A 43 -2.31 3.24 10.04
N PHE A 44 -2.35 2.10 9.33
CA PHE A 44 -2.09 0.77 9.89
C PHE A 44 -0.63 0.52 10.33
N ASN A 45 0.33 1.29 9.82
CA ASN A 45 1.72 1.27 10.28
C ASN A 45 2.17 2.62 10.85
N ASN A 46 1.20 3.44 11.29
CA ASN A 46 1.44 4.79 11.81
C ASN A 46 2.26 5.68 10.86
N TRP A 47 2.01 5.56 9.56
CA TRP A 47 2.72 6.29 8.49
C TRP A 47 4.24 6.10 8.51
N THR A 48 4.72 4.98 9.06
CA THR A 48 6.15 4.71 9.13
C THR A 48 6.70 4.30 7.75
N ALA A 49 7.73 5.02 7.33
CA ALA A 49 8.47 4.80 6.09
C ALA A 49 9.91 5.33 6.25
N PRO A 50 10.84 5.01 5.33
CA PRO A 50 12.19 5.55 5.38
C PRO A 50 12.18 7.09 5.43
N PRO A 51 13.13 7.71 6.16
CA PRO A 51 14.26 7.07 6.84
C PRO A 51 13.95 6.46 8.22
N SER A 52 12.72 6.62 8.74
CA SER A 52 12.32 6.00 10.01
C SER A 52 12.43 4.49 9.94
N GLN A 53 12.95 3.87 11.00
CA GLN A 53 13.01 2.41 11.14
C GLN A 53 11.81 1.84 11.91
N GLY A 54 10.96 2.72 12.46
CA GLY A 54 9.82 2.30 13.28
C GLY A 54 10.25 1.59 14.57
N THR A 55 9.40 0.67 15.03
CA THR A 55 9.59 -0.11 16.25
C THR A 55 9.60 -1.61 15.90
N PRO A 56 10.77 -2.28 15.93
CA PRO A 56 10.89 -3.70 15.64
C PRO A 56 9.94 -4.55 16.50
N GLY A 57 9.37 -5.60 15.90
CA GLY A 57 8.42 -6.50 16.58
C GLY A 57 6.99 -5.96 16.69
N THR A 58 6.66 -4.86 16.00
CA THR A 58 5.30 -4.29 15.93
C THR A 58 4.86 -4.11 14.48
N ASP A 59 3.61 -3.71 14.25
CA ASP A 59 3.14 -3.29 12.91
C ASP A 59 3.70 -1.91 12.48
N ASN A 60 4.35 -1.18 13.41
CA ASN A 60 4.91 0.15 13.18
C ASN A 60 6.32 0.06 12.58
N VAL A 61 6.44 -0.46 11.36
CA VAL A 61 7.71 -0.61 10.63
C VAL A 61 7.54 -0.17 9.18
N PRO A 62 8.63 0.21 8.47
CA PRO A 62 8.58 0.44 7.02
C PRO A 62 8.15 -0.83 6.29
N ILE A 63 7.25 -0.68 5.32
CA ILE A 63 6.72 -1.81 4.53
C ILE A 63 7.30 -1.72 3.11
N PRO A 64 8.44 -2.35 2.80
CA PRO A 64 9.02 -2.33 1.47
C PRO A 64 8.16 -3.12 0.49
N MET A 65 8.05 -2.61 -0.74
CA MET A 65 7.41 -3.32 -1.85
C MET A 65 8.47 -3.97 -2.74
N THR A 66 8.10 -5.07 -3.41
CA THR A 66 8.95 -5.78 -4.36
C THR A 66 8.42 -5.62 -5.78
N ARG A 67 9.32 -5.57 -6.77
CA ARG A 67 8.90 -5.56 -8.18
C ARG A 67 8.50 -6.95 -8.62
N ASP A 68 7.28 -7.09 -9.14
CA ASP A 68 6.85 -8.29 -9.83
C ASP A 68 7.62 -8.40 -11.16
N PRO A 69 8.36 -9.50 -11.41
CA PRO A 69 9.19 -9.66 -12.61
C PRO A 69 8.38 -9.86 -13.89
N LYS A 70 7.11 -10.26 -13.81
CA LYS A 70 6.22 -10.48 -14.96
C LYS A 70 5.54 -9.19 -15.41
N THR A 71 5.11 -8.36 -14.45
CA THR A 71 4.34 -7.12 -14.73
C THR A 71 5.18 -5.86 -14.65
N GLY A 72 6.26 -5.86 -13.85
CA GLY A 72 7.09 -4.70 -13.54
C GLY A 72 6.53 -3.81 -12.42
N TYR A 73 5.34 -4.12 -11.89
CA TYR A 73 4.67 -3.36 -10.84
C TYR A 73 5.28 -3.62 -9.46
N TRP A 74 5.20 -2.63 -8.59
CA TRP A 74 5.54 -2.79 -7.19
C TRP A 74 4.38 -3.49 -6.47
N THR A 75 4.68 -4.51 -5.68
CA THR A 75 3.70 -5.29 -4.94
C THR A 75 4.12 -5.51 -3.50
N VAL A 76 3.13 -5.59 -2.59
CA VAL A 76 3.34 -6.08 -1.22
C VAL A 76 2.05 -6.68 -0.70
N GLU A 77 2.18 -7.74 0.11
CA GLU A 77 1.08 -8.27 0.92
C GLU A 77 1.29 -7.86 2.37
N TRP A 78 0.29 -7.21 2.96
CA TRP A 78 0.36 -6.75 4.34
C TRP A 78 -0.89 -7.12 5.13
N LYS A 79 -0.71 -7.42 6.42
CA LYS A 79 -1.81 -7.80 7.32
C LYS A 79 -2.43 -6.56 7.94
N ILE A 80 -3.69 -6.29 7.63
CA ILE A 80 -4.43 -5.11 8.10
C ILE A 80 -5.75 -5.56 8.74
N LYS A 81 -6.13 -4.94 9.87
CA LYS A 81 -7.44 -5.21 10.49
C LYS A 81 -8.58 -4.75 9.57
N PRO A 82 -9.75 -5.42 9.58
CA PRO A 82 -10.95 -4.87 8.95
C PRO A 82 -11.21 -3.43 9.43
N GLY A 83 -11.71 -2.59 8.52
CA GLY A 83 -11.92 -1.18 8.77
C GLY A 83 -11.57 -0.30 7.58
N ARG A 84 -11.53 1.00 7.83
CA ARG A 84 -11.24 2.03 6.83
C ARG A 84 -9.89 2.66 7.14
N TRP A 85 -8.97 2.63 6.18
CA TRP A 85 -7.59 3.08 6.38
C TRP A 85 -7.13 3.99 5.25
N GLN A 86 -6.38 5.04 5.60
CA GLN A 86 -5.67 5.88 4.63
C GLN A 86 -4.26 5.36 4.38
N TYR A 87 -3.76 5.51 3.16
CA TYR A 87 -2.42 5.11 2.74
C TYR A 87 -1.85 5.99 1.61
N LYS A 88 -0.53 5.87 1.41
CA LYS A 88 0.26 6.42 0.30
C LYS A 88 1.43 5.47 -0.04
N TYR A 89 2.05 5.73 -1.19
CA TYR A 89 3.32 5.15 -1.57
C TYR A 89 4.46 6.13 -1.31
N VAL A 90 5.52 5.64 -0.68
CA VAL A 90 6.72 6.39 -0.35
C VAL A 90 7.85 5.95 -1.27
N ILE A 91 8.30 6.86 -2.12
CA ILE A 91 9.18 6.58 -3.26
C ILE A 91 10.58 7.10 -2.96
N ASP A 92 11.59 6.31 -3.35
CA ASP A 92 13.01 6.68 -3.31
C ASP A 92 13.47 7.18 -1.94
N GLY A 93 13.14 6.42 -0.89
CA GLY A 93 13.57 6.73 0.48
C GLY A 93 12.86 7.93 1.13
N GLY A 94 11.69 8.33 0.61
CA GLY A 94 10.91 9.44 1.18
C GLY A 94 10.95 10.73 0.36
N VAL A 95 11.59 10.72 -0.81
CA VAL A 95 11.67 11.89 -1.70
C VAL A 95 10.29 12.27 -2.23
N VAL A 96 9.43 11.30 -2.52
CA VAL A 96 8.06 11.54 -2.99
C VAL A 96 7.07 10.70 -2.21
N TRP A 97 5.98 11.35 -1.78
CA TRP A 97 4.79 10.72 -1.24
C TRP A 97 3.68 10.82 -2.27
N SER A 98 3.25 9.69 -2.83
CA SER A 98 2.24 9.62 -3.88
C SER A 98 0.97 8.99 -3.35
N GLU A 99 -0.17 9.57 -3.69
CA GLU A 99 -1.43 8.83 -3.68
C GLU A 99 -1.36 7.67 -4.68
N ASP A 100 -2.20 6.67 -4.45
CA ASP A 100 -2.52 5.67 -5.44
C ASP A 100 -3.48 6.27 -6.48
N GLN A 101 -2.96 6.54 -7.67
CA GLN A 101 -3.73 7.10 -8.78
C GLN A 101 -4.77 6.13 -9.34
N ALA A 102 -4.61 4.83 -9.11
CA ALA A 102 -5.57 3.81 -9.51
C ALA A 102 -6.73 3.70 -8.50
N ASN A 103 -6.59 4.27 -7.29
CA ASN A 103 -7.63 4.25 -6.28
C ASN A 103 -8.50 5.52 -6.35
N PRO A 104 -9.78 5.41 -6.78
CA PRO A 104 -10.67 6.57 -6.84
C PRO A 104 -11.08 7.08 -5.45
N LEU A 105 -10.99 6.24 -4.41
CA LEU A 105 -11.36 6.63 -3.05
C LEU A 105 -10.17 7.27 -2.34
N LYS A 106 -10.33 8.55 -2.00
CA LYS A 106 -9.27 9.35 -1.38
C LYS A 106 -9.82 10.44 -0.47
N GLU A 107 -8.98 10.90 0.45
CA GLU A 107 -9.27 11.98 1.40
C GLU A 107 -8.17 13.04 1.36
N ASN A 108 -8.54 14.29 1.58
CA ASN A 108 -7.59 15.39 1.64
C ASN A 108 -6.54 15.14 2.75
N ASP A 109 -5.27 15.36 2.45
CA ASP A 109 -4.17 15.08 3.39
C ASP A 109 -3.81 16.29 4.28
N GLY A 110 -4.42 17.46 4.07
CA GLY A 110 -4.14 18.70 4.77
C GLY A 110 -2.95 19.50 4.22
N PHE A 111 -2.25 18.99 3.21
CA PHE A 111 -1.03 19.57 2.62
C PHE A 111 -1.17 19.87 1.12
N GLY A 112 -2.41 19.92 0.63
CA GLY A 112 -2.72 20.19 -0.78
C GLY A 112 -2.73 18.94 -1.68
N GLY A 113 -2.62 17.74 -1.11
CA GLY A 113 -2.77 16.47 -1.80
C GLY A 113 -3.89 15.60 -1.20
N TYR A 114 -3.84 14.31 -1.49
CA TYR A 114 -4.76 13.33 -0.91
C TYR A 114 -4.02 12.08 -0.43
N ASN A 115 -4.60 11.43 0.57
CA ASN A 115 -4.32 10.05 0.92
C ASN A 115 -5.34 9.15 0.22
N SER A 116 -4.87 8.03 -0.33
CA SER A 116 -5.78 7.00 -0.85
C SER A 116 -6.42 6.24 0.31
N VAL A 117 -7.63 5.71 0.10
CA VAL A 117 -8.41 5.06 1.14
C VAL A 117 -8.71 3.62 0.74
N VAL A 118 -8.45 2.70 1.65
CA VAL A 118 -8.82 1.29 1.53
C VAL A 118 -9.91 0.96 2.57
N ILE A 119 -10.99 0.32 2.10
CA ILE A 119 -12.06 -0.19 2.95
C ILE A 119 -11.99 -1.72 2.94
N LEU A 120 -11.82 -2.29 4.13
CA LEU A 120 -11.64 -3.71 4.37
C LEU A 120 -12.82 -4.24 5.17
N ASN A 121 -13.68 -5.00 4.51
CA ASN A 121 -14.83 -5.66 5.14
C ASN A 121 -14.46 -7.08 5.56
N GLU A 122 -15.18 -7.63 6.55
CA GLU A 122 -15.02 -9.02 6.99
C GLU A 122 -15.51 -10.06 5.99
#